data_AF-Q5VCC9-F1
#
_entry.id   AF-Q5VCC9-F1
#
_cell.length_a   1.000
_cell.length_b   1.000
_cell.length_c   1.000
_cell.angle_alpha   90.00
_cell.angle_beta   90.00
_cell.angle_gamma   90.00
#
_symmetry.space_group_name_H-M   'P 1'
#
loop_
_entity.id
_entity.type
_entity.pdbx_description
1 polymer ?
#
loop_
_entity_poly.entity_id
_entity_poly.type
_entity_poly.pdbx_seq_one_letter_code
_entity_poly.pdbx_strand_id
1 'polypeptide(L)'
;MGEQEKILLIINRWGYLNTEQITLLVNKKKRATEELLKTLHKKGLIKVDQHTHRNIYYLSHKGNTFVGRVHKIAIKINCYELPHQDILIKWLVAQNDIEHYQTERELKMENGNLKGYPDLIIYKNDDSEIYIEFERTQKSPSRFQKKLDGHTKWLREGGQIYWIAPTQTLANWIQRQIDKDDFKTENQKVIIWNTNQ
;
A
#
# COMPACT_ATOMS: atom_id res chain seq x y z
N MET A 1 -20.60 6.72 6.92
CA MET A 1 -19.97 5.38 6.86
C MET A 1 -19.81 4.84 8.26
N GLY A 2 -20.30 3.63 8.55
CA GLY A 2 -20.15 3.02 9.89
C GLY A 2 -18.74 2.47 10.13
N GLU A 3 -18.34 2.25 11.38
CA GLU A 3 -16.98 1.76 11.70
C GLU A 3 -16.68 0.37 11.12
N GLN A 4 -17.69 -0.50 11.10
CA GLN A 4 -17.58 -1.84 10.50
C GLN A 4 -17.30 -1.76 9.00
N GLU A 5 -18.03 -0.89 8.31
CA GLU A 5 -17.87 -0.64 6.88
C GLU A 5 -16.49 -0.05 6.58
N LYS A 6 -16.01 0.89 7.40
CA LYS A 6 -14.65 1.46 7.28
C LYS A 6 -13.56 0.39 7.36
N ILE A 7 -13.62 -0.52 8.33
CA ILE A 7 -12.63 -1.61 8.45
C ILE A 7 -12.71 -2.56 7.25
N LEU A 8 -13.91 -2.90 6.79
CA LEU A 8 -14.07 -3.80 5.63
C LEU A 8 -13.53 -3.16 4.35
N LEU A 9 -13.75 -1.86 4.14
CA LEU A 9 -13.16 -1.12 3.03
C LEU A 9 -11.64 -1.09 3.15
N ILE A 10 -11.08 -0.78 4.31
CA ILE A 10 -9.62 -0.81 4.54
C ILE A 10 -9.03 -2.19 4.21
N ILE A 11 -9.62 -3.28 4.71
CA ILE A 11 -9.16 -4.64 4.39
C ILE A 11 -9.31 -4.91 2.89
N ASN A 12 -10.37 -4.42 2.23
CA ASN A 12 -10.52 -4.57 0.79
C ASN A 12 -9.39 -3.87 0.01
N ARG A 13 -9.07 -2.62 0.39
CA ARG A 13 -8.03 -1.79 -0.23
C ARG A 13 -6.66 -2.45 -0.14
N TRP A 14 -6.30 -2.94 1.04
CA TRP A 14 -4.98 -3.55 1.26
C TRP A 14 -4.95 -5.05 0.98
N GLY A 15 -6.11 -5.68 0.80
CA GLY A 15 -6.30 -7.10 0.56
C GLY A 15 -6.31 -7.93 1.84
N TYR A 16 -5.27 -7.80 2.65
CA TYR A 16 -5.16 -8.46 3.95
C TYR A 16 -4.26 -7.66 4.88
N LEU A 17 -4.56 -7.67 6.18
CA LEU A 17 -3.86 -6.87 7.18
C LEU A 17 -3.83 -7.57 8.54
N ASN A 18 -2.85 -7.28 9.38
CA ASN A 18 -2.86 -7.65 10.79
C ASN A 18 -3.54 -6.59 11.66
N THR A 19 -3.76 -6.91 12.95
CA THR A 19 -4.42 -6.00 13.91
C THR A 19 -3.70 -4.67 14.04
N GLU A 20 -2.37 -4.67 14.10
CA GLU A 20 -1.55 -3.46 14.27
C GLU A 20 -1.74 -2.50 13.08
N GLN A 21 -1.67 -3.02 11.86
CA GLN A 21 -1.87 -2.25 10.63
C GLN A 21 -3.28 -1.66 10.54
N ILE A 22 -4.32 -2.47 10.85
CA ILE A 22 -5.70 -1.98 10.85
C ILE A 22 -5.85 -0.87 11.89
N THR A 23 -5.30 -1.06 13.09
CA THR A 23 -5.34 -0.10 14.20
C THR A 23 -4.73 1.25 13.81
N LEU A 24 -3.60 1.24 13.10
CA LEU A 24 -2.97 2.45 12.55
C LEU A 24 -3.89 3.14 11.54
N LEU A 25 -4.41 2.41 10.55
CA LEU A 25 -5.26 2.97 9.49
C LEU A 25 -6.60 3.51 9.98
N VAL A 26 -7.18 2.93 11.05
CA VAL A 26 -8.41 3.46 11.65
C VAL A 26 -8.16 4.52 12.72
N ASN A 27 -6.90 4.72 13.13
CA ASN A 27 -6.48 5.57 14.25
C ASN A 27 -7.32 5.31 15.52
N LYS A 28 -7.32 4.05 16.00
CA LYS A 28 -8.06 3.63 17.20
C LYS A 28 -7.17 2.90 18.19
N LYS A 29 -7.69 2.69 19.40
CA LYS A 29 -7.06 1.80 20.40
C LYS A 29 -7.14 0.36 19.92
N LYS A 30 -6.04 -0.39 20.06
CA LYS A 30 -5.92 -1.80 19.66
C LYS A 30 -7.09 -2.67 20.14
N ARG A 31 -7.46 -2.58 21.42
CA ARG A 31 -8.58 -3.35 22.00
C ARG A 31 -9.91 -3.12 21.28
N ALA A 32 -10.22 -1.86 20.95
CA ALA A 32 -11.45 -1.54 20.22
C ALA A 32 -11.43 -2.14 18.80
N THR A 33 -10.28 -2.06 18.12
CA THR A 33 -10.08 -2.72 16.82
C THR A 33 -10.28 -4.23 16.92
N GLU A 34 -9.72 -4.88 17.95
CA GLU A 34 -9.86 -6.33 18.17
C GLU A 34 -11.31 -6.76 18.43
N GLU A 35 -12.07 -6.00 19.24
CA GLU A 35 -13.49 -6.26 19.51
C GLU A 35 -14.34 -6.14 18.23
N LEU A 36 -14.05 -5.13 17.39
CA LEU A 36 -14.68 -4.98 16.08
C LEU A 36 -14.33 -6.14 15.14
N LEU A 37 -13.06 -6.55 15.07
CA LEU A 37 -12.61 -7.66 14.23
C LEU A 37 -13.26 -8.99 14.65
N LYS A 38 -13.38 -9.25 15.96
CA LYS A 38 -14.13 -10.41 16.50
C LYS A 38 -15.58 -10.39 16.03
N THR A 39 -16.22 -9.22 16.06
CA THR A 39 -17.60 -9.04 15.61
C THR A 39 -17.74 -9.30 14.10
N LEU A 40 -16.85 -8.74 13.28
CA LEU A 40 -16.84 -8.94 11.83
C LEU A 40 -16.59 -10.41 11.45
N HIS A 41 -15.72 -11.09 12.18
CA HIS A 41 -15.45 -12.52 12.02
C HIS A 41 -16.69 -13.34 12.39
N LYS A 42 -17.34 -13.08 13.52
CA LYS A 42 -18.60 -13.75 13.93
C LYS A 42 -19.72 -13.55 12.91
N LYS A 43 -19.79 -12.38 12.27
CA LYS A 43 -20.75 -12.09 11.17
C LYS A 43 -20.38 -12.79 9.85
N GLY A 44 -19.23 -13.44 9.77
CA GLY A 44 -18.69 -14.12 8.60
C GLY A 44 -18.23 -13.16 7.50
N LEU A 45 -17.97 -11.88 7.81
CA LEU A 45 -17.55 -10.86 6.82
C LEU A 45 -16.04 -10.90 6.55
N ILE A 46 -15.25 -11.32 7.53
CA ILE A 46 -13.81 -11.51 7.37
C ILE A 46 -13.44 -12.95 7.73
N LYS A 47 -12.32 -13.41 7.19
CA LYS A 47 -11.63 -14.63 7.61
C LYS A 47 -10.34 -14.24 8.33
N VAL A 48 -9.86 -15.16 9.16
CA VAL A 48 -8.57 -15.04 9.86
C VAL A 48 -7.66 -16.16 9.38
N ASP A 49 -6.47 -15.79 8.96
CA ASP A 49 -5.36 -16.71 8.76
C ASP A 49 -4.42 -16.62 9.97
N GLN A 50 -4.03 -17.79 10.48
CA GLN A 50 -3.19 -17.95 11.67
C GLN A 50 -1.91 -18.76 11.36
N HIS A 51 -1.54 -18.91 10.09
CA HIS A 51 -0.34 -19.64 9.69
C HIS A 51 0.94 -18.90 10.11
N THR A 52 0.83 -17.61 10.48
CA THR A 52 1.91 -16.80 11.05
C THR A 52 1.67 -16.58 12.53
N HIS A 53 2.68 -16.08 13.26
CA HIS A 53 2.52 -15.65 14.66
C HIS A 53 1.57 -14.45 14.85
N ARG A 54 0.97 -13.93 13.79
CA ARG A 54 0.00 -12.83 13.82
C ARG A 54 -1.29 -13.26 13.12
N ASN A 55 -2.43 -12.76 13.63
CA ASN A 55 -3.70 -12.91 12.93
C ASN A 55 -3.70 -12.02 11.69
N ILE A 56 -3.95 -12.61 10.52
CA ILE A 56 -4.08 -11.89 9.25
C ILE A 56 -5.55 -11.92 8.84
N TYR A 57 -6.14 -10.75 8.68
CA TYR A 57 -7.55 -10.57 8.36
C TYR A 57 -7.71 -10.25 6.88
N TYR A 58 -8.66 -10.91 6.23
CA TYR A 58 -9.00 -10.68 4.82
C TYR A 58 -10.50 -10.88 4.61
N LEU A 59 -11.06 -10.29 3.55
CA LEU A 59 -12.50 -10.39 3.29
C LEU A 59 -12.91 -11.81 2.94
N SER A 60 -14.02 -12.27 3.53
CA SER A 60 -14.69 -13.49 3.08
C SER A 60 -15.47 -13.24 1.78
N HIS A 61 -16.05 -14.27 1.17
CA HIS A 61 -16.97 -14.10 0.05
C HIS A 61 -18.16 -13.17 0.39
N LYS A 62 -18.70 -13.32 1.61
CA LYS A 62 -19.77 -12.46 2.12
C LYS A 62 -19.28 -11.02 2.35
N GLY A 63 -18.08 -10.84 2.90
CA GLY A 63 -17.47 -9.52 3.06
C GLY A 63 -17.23 -8.81 1.73
N ASN A 64 -16.71 -9.51 0.73
CA ASN A 64 -16.54 -8.97 -0.63
C ASN A 64 -17.88 -8.50 -1.21
N THR A 65 -18.94 -9.31 -1.06
CA THR A 65 -20.29 -8.94 -1.51
C THR A 65 -20.80 -7.70 -0.76
N PHE A 66 -20.54 -7.62 0.55
CA PHE A 66 -20.95 -6.49 1.38
C PHE A 66 -20.32 -5.17 0.92
N VAL A 67 -19.06 -5.17 0.49
CA VAL A 67 -18.38 -3.98 -0.06
C VAL A 67 -18.61 -3.78 -1.56
N GLY A 68 -19.65 -4.41 -2.14
CA GLY A 68 -20.07 -4.18 -3.52
C GLY A 68 -19.23 -4.87 -4.60
N ARG A 69 -18.39 -5.88 -4.26
CA ARG A 69 -17.56 -6.54 -5.27
C ARG A 69 -18.34 -7.55 -6.11
N VAL A 70 -18.37 -7.30 -7.41
CA VAL A 70 -18.95 -8.19 -8.44
C VAL A 70 -18.06 -9.41 -8.67
N HIS A 71 -16.73 -9.23 -8.70
CA HIS A 71 -15.75 -10.32 -8.88
C HIS A 71 -15.13 -10.75 -7.55
N LYS A 72 -15.49 -11.96 -7.10
CA LYS A 72 -15.19 -12.50 -5.78
C LYS A 72 -13.93 -13.37 -5.80
N ILE A 73 -12.83 -12.77 -6.23
CA ILE A 73 -11.54 -13.47 -6.34
C ILE A 73 -11.01 -13.78 -4.93
N ALA A 74 -10.64 -15.04 -4.70
CA ALA A 74 -9.99 -15.45 -3.47
C ALA A 74 -8.65 -14.72 -3.29
N ILE A 75 -8.45 -14.15 -2.11
CA ILE A 75 -7.20 -13.46 -1.78
C ILE A 75 -6.17 -14.53 -1.41
N LYS A 76 -5.09 -14.60 -2.18
CA LYS A 76 -3.89 -15.35 -1.80
C LYS A 76 -3.06 -14.48 -0.87
N ILE A 77 -2.89 -14.90 0.37
CA ILE A 77 -2.06 -14.21 1.35
C ILE A 77 -0.59 -14.46 1.01
N ASN A 78 0.20 -13.39 0.94
CA ASN A 78 1.64 -13.44 0.85
C ASN A 78 2.24 -12.79 2.10
N CYS A 79 2.63 -13.61 3.09
CA CYS A 79 3.16 -13.11 4.36
C CYS A 79 4.46 -12.30 4.20
N TYR A 80 5.19 -12.47 3.10
CA TYR A 80 6.39 -11.68 2.80
C TYR A 80 6.09 -10.23 2.40
N GLU A 81 4.85 -9.94 1.98
CA GLU A 81 4.40 -8.57 1.67
C GLU A 81 3.97 -7.79 2.91
N LEU A 82 3.65 -8.47 4.03
CA LEU A 82 3.19 -7.80 5.25
C LEU A 82 4.16 -6.73 5.77
N PRO A 83 5.49 -6.96 5.83
CA PRO A 83 6.39 -5.91 6.30
C PRO A 83 6.62 -4.81 5.25
N HIS A 84 6.29 -5.05 3.98
CA HIS A 84 6.24 -3.99 2.94
C HIS A 84 5.03 -3.08 3.18
N GLN A 85 3.85 -3.69 3.35
CA GLN A 85 2.63 -2.96 3.70
C GLN A 85 2.75 -2.22 5.03
N ASP A 86 3.38 -2.81 6.05
CA ASP A 86 3.57 -2.17 7.37
C ASP A 86 4.29 -0.82 7.27
N ILE A 87 5.36 -0.75 6.48
CA ILE A 87 6.13 0.50 6.33
C ILE A 87 5.37 1.50 5.46
N LEU A 88 4.74 1.05 4.37
CA LEU A 88 3.87 1.90 3.55
C LEU A 88 2.75 2.53 4.38
N ILE A 89 2.08 1.74 5.22
CA ILE A 89 1.01 2.22 6.11
C ILE A 89 1.56 3.23 7.11
N LYS A 90 2.69 2.94 7.77
CA LYS A 90 3.32 3.86 8.72
C LYS A 90 3.71 5.18 8.08
N TRP A 91 4.27 5.14 6.87
CA TRP A 91 4.58 6.34 6.11
C TRP A 91 3.30 7.11 5.77
N LEU A 92 2.27 6.42 5.25
CA LEU A 92 0.98 7.01 4.87
C LEU A 92 0.30 7.73 6.04
N VAL A 93 0.19 7.08 7.21
CA VAL A 93 -0.49 7.68 8.38
C VAL A 93 0.31 8.80 9.05
N ALA A 94 1.60 8.93 8.74
CA ALA A 94 2.44 10.02 9.23
C ALA A 94 2.31 11.31 8.39
N GLN A 95 1.68 11.24 7.21
CA GLN A 95 1.44 12.41 6.38
C GLN A 95 0.18 13.15 6.86
N ASN A 96 0.20 14.47 6.77
CA ASN A 96 -0.90 15.34 7.20
C ASN A 96 -1.58 16.10 6.04
N ASP A 97 -1.07 15.94 4.82
CA ASP A 97 -1.47 16.66 3.61
C ASP A 97 -2.13 15.76 2.56
N ILE A 98 -2.44 14.51 2.92
CA ILE A 98 -3.09 13.53 2.03
C ILE A 98 -4.61 13.61 2.22
N GLU A 99 -5.31 13.89 1.13
CA GLU A 99 -6.77 13.84 1.06
C GLU A 99 -7.27 12.42 0.77
N HIS A 100 -6.65 11.77 -0.22
CA HIS A 100 -7.04 10.45 -0.68
C HIS A 100 -5.82 9.60 -1.08
N TYR A 101 -5.99 8.29 -1.06
CA TYR A 101 -4.99 7.36 -1.58
C TYR A 101 -5.67 6.15 -2.22
N GLN A 102 -5.01 5.60 -3.24
CA GLN A 102 -5.35 4.32 -3.87
C GLN A 102 -4.18 3.35 -3.73
N THR A 103 -4.47 2.08 -3.44
CA THR A 103 -3.44 1.04 -3.36
C THR A 103 -3.19 0.36 -4.70
N GLU A 104 -2.02 -0.25 -4.86
CA GLU A 104 -1.71 -1.12 -6.00
C GLU A 104 -2.82 -2.17 -6.25
N ARG A 105 -3.44 -2.67 -5.17
CA ARG A 105 -4.52 -3.65 -5.26
C ARG A 105 -5.80 -3.04 -5.83
N GLU A 106 -6.20 -1.85 -5.39
CA GLU A 106 -7.36 -1.16 -5.97
C GLU A 106 -7.16 -0.95 -7.46
N LEU A 107 -5.97 -0.49 -7.87
CA LEU A 107 -5.61 -0.31 -9.27
C LEU A 107 -5.68 -1.62 -10.07
N LYS A 108 -5.16 -2.73 -9.54
CA LYS A 108 -5.28 -4.05 -10.16
C LYS A 108 -6.72 -4.51 -10.31
N MET A 109 -7.59 -4.11 -9.38
CA MET A 109 -9.01 -4.45 -9.42
C MET A 109 -9.78 -3.63 -10.44
N GLU A 110 -9.49 -2.33 -10.54
CA GLU A 110 -10.15 -1.40 -11.47
C GLU A 110 -9.74 -1.66 -12.92
N ASN A 111 -8.46 -1.97 -13.14
CA ASN A 111 -7.87 -1.97 -14.49
C ASN A 111 -7.45 -3.36 -14.99
N GLY A 112 -7.80 -4.43 -14.26
CA GLY A 112 -7.59 -5.81 -14.70
C GLY A 112 -6.13 -6.27 -14.65
N ASN A 113 -5.59 -6.51 -13.45
CA ASN A 113 -4.32 -7.16 -13.12
C ASN A 113 -3.13 -6.89 -14.09
N LEU A 114 -3.04 -5.68 -14.63
CA LEU A 114 -1.90 -5.23 -15.43
C LEU A 114 -0.64 -5.16 -14.55
N LYS A 115 0.52 -5.23 -15.20
CA LYS A 115 1.82 -5.10 -14.53
C LYS A 115 2.21 -3.62 -14.49
N GLY A 116 2.81 -3.18 -13.38
CA GLY A 116 3.48 -1.87 -13.30
C GLY A 116 2.71 -0.76 -12.57
N TYR A 117 1.78 -1.09 -11.68
CA TYR A 117 1.19 -0.07 -10.79
C TYR A 117 2.18 0.37 -9.70
N PRO A 118 2.12 1.63 -9.26
CA PRO A 118 2.84 2.07 -8.08
C PRO A 118 2.29 1.37 -6.83
N ASP A 119 3.10 1.32 -5.77
CA ASP A 119 2.65 0.77 -4.47
C ASP A 119 1.43 1.55 -3.93
N LEU A 120 1.45 2.88 -4.04
CA LEU A 120 0.31 3.76 -3.76
C LEU A 120 0.25 4.90 -4.78
N ILE A 121 -0.96 5.40 -5.02
CA ILE A 121 -1.19 6.76 -5.55
C ILE A 121 -1.71 7.59 -4.39
N ILE A 122 -1.12 8.77 -4.17
CA ILE A 122 -1.61 9.74 -3.19
C ILE A 122 -2.15 10.97 -3.90
N TYR A 123 -3.25 11.50 -3.37
CA TYR A 123 -3.86 12.74 -3.78
C TYR A 123 -3.77 13.70 -2.61
N LYS A 124 -3.10 14.83 -2.82
CA LYS A 124 -2.89 15.85 -1.80
C LYS A 124 -3.97 16.91 -1.84
N ASN A 125 -4.03 17.69 -0.76
CA ASN A 125 -4.97 18.82 -0.64
C ASN A 125 -4.74 19.95 -1.67
N ASP A 126 -3.62 19.93 -2.39
CA ASP A 126 -3.27 20.88 -3.45
C ASP A 126 -3.54 20.32 -4.87
N ASP A 127 -4.41 19.30 -4.95
CA ASP A 127 -4.75 18.55 -6.16
C ASP A 127 -3.57 17.79 -6.79
N SER A 128 -2.41 17.71 -6.12
CA SER A 128 -1.28 16.92 -6.61
C SER A 128 -1.57 15.43 -6.52
N GLU A 129 -1.37 14.73 -7.63
CA GLU A 129 -1.32 13.28 -7.69
C GLU A 129 0.15 12.82 -7.72
N ILE A 130 0.53 11.90 -6.84
CA ILE A 130 1.92 11.44 -6.71
C ILE A 130 1.95 9.91 -6.59
N TYR A 131 2.82 9.29 -7.38
CA TYR A 131 3.08 7.86 -7.29
C TYR A 131 4.10 7.59 -6.19
N ILE A 132 3.78 6.65 -5.31
CA ILE A 132 4.66 6.23 -4.22
C ILE A 132 5.20 4.85 -4.54
N GLU A 133 6.52 4.72 -4.42
CA GLU A 133 7.22 3.46 -4.56
C GLU A 133 8.08 3.20 -3.34
N PHE A 134 7.88 2.06 -2.69
CA PHE A 134 8.67 1.68 -1.54
C PHE A 134 9.70 0.62 -1.90
N GLU A 135 10.93 0.84 -1.48
CA GLU A 135 12.06 -0.04 -1.73
C GLU A 135 12.67 -0.47 -0.41
N ARG A 136 12.53 -1.75 -0.07
CA ARG A 136 13.09 -2.33 1.17
C ARG A 136 14.47 -2.92 0.99
N THR A 137 14.78 -3.35 -0.23
CA THR A 137 16.00 -4.07 -0.56
C THR A 137 16.56 -3.53 -1.86
N GLN A 138 17.87 -3.60 -1.99
CA GLN A 138 18.54 -3.24 -3.23
C GLN A 138 18.22 -4.28 -4.31
N LYS A 139 17.45 -3.88 -5.32
CA LYS A 139 17.19 -4.71 -6.50
C LYS A 139 18.42 -4.75 -7.41
N SER A 140 18.48 -5.70 -8.34
CA SER A 140 19.45 -5.59 -9.43
C SER A 140 19.16 -4.33 -10.26
N PRO A 141 20.18 -3.65 -10.81
CA PRO A 141 19.96 -2.45 -11.64
C PRO A 141 18.94 -2.69 -12.76
N SER A 142 19.00 -3.85 -13.43
CA SER A 142 18.04 -4.25 -14.47
C SER A 142 16.60 -4.39 -13.99
N ARG A 143 16.37 -4.83 -12.74
CA ARG A 143 15.02 -4.93 -12.17
C ARG A 143 14.49 -3.57 -11.77
N PHE A 144 15.36 -2.65 -11.36
CA PHE A 144 14.97 -1.28 -11.04
C PHE A 144 14.69 -0.47 -12.31
N GLN A 145 15.51 -0.61 -13.36
CA GLN A 145 15.24 0.00 -14.67
C GLN A 145 13.87 -0.39 -15.20
N LYS A 146 13.54 -1.70 -15.20
CA LYS A 146 12.21 -2.16 -15.61
C LYS A 146 11.06 -1.53 -14.81
N LYS A 147 11.31 -1.16 -13.56
CA LYS A 147 10.33 -0.48 -12.70
C LYS A 147 10.20 1.00 -13.10
N LEU A 148 11.33 1.69 -13.34
CA LEU A 148 11.36 3.05 -13.90
C LEU A 148 10.67 3.13 -15.27
N ASP A 149 10.97 2.20 -16.17
CA ASP A 149 10.35 2.09 -17.50
C ASP A 149 8.82 2.00 -17.39
N GLY A 150 8.32 1.30 -16.36
CA GLY A 150 6.89 1.18 -16.06
C GLY A 150 6.21 2.52 -15.75
N HIS A 151 6.97 3.49 -15.25
CA HIS A 151 6.48 4.82 -14.90
C HIS A 151 6.84 5.90 -15.92
N THR A 152 7.52 5.55 -17.02
CA THR A 152 7.98 6.54 -18.01
C THR A 152 6.83 7.38 -18.55
N LYS A 153 5.67 6.77 -18.86
CA LYS A 153 4.50 7.53 -19.35
C LYS A 153 4.08 8.62 -18.35
N TRP A 154 3.92 8.25 -17.09
CA TRP A 154 3.55 9.16 -16.01
C TRP A 154 4.55 10.33 -15.88
N LEU A 155 5.84 10.02 -15.88
CA LEU A 155 6.90 11.02 -15.81
C LEU A 155 6.92 11.95 -17.05
N ARG A 156 6.59 11.44 -18.26
CA ARG A 156 6.50 12.24 -19.50
C ARG A 156 5.39 13.28 -19.43
N GLU A 157 4.30 12.93 -18.76
CA GLU A 157 3.11 13.77 -18.59
C GLU A 157 3.29 14.79 -17.44
N GLY A 158 4.48 14.84 -16.83
CA GLY A 158 4.80 15.77 -15.73
C GLY A 158 4.49 15.21 -14.34
N GLY A 159 4.05 13.96 -14.24
CA GLY A 159 3.75 13.30 -12.98
C GLY A 159 4.98 13.11 -12.10
N GLN A 160 4.76 13.02 -10.78
CA GLN A 160 5.81 12.87 -9.78
C GLN A 160 5.87 11.45 -9.19
N ILE A 161 7.07 10.99 -8.85
CA ILE A 161 7.29 9.73 -8.13
C ILE A 161 8.13 9.95 -6.89
N TYR A 162 7.63 9.50 -5.74
CA TYR A 162 8.38 9.48 -4.48
C TYR A 162 8.85 8.06 -4.18
N TRP A 163 10.17 7.89 -4.15
CA TRP A 163 10.86 6.65 -3.82
C TRP A 163 11.20 6.62 -2.35
N ILE A 164 10.44 5.86 -1.57
CA ILE A 164 10.61 5.72 -0.13
C ILE A 164 11.60 4.59 0.15
N ALA A 165 12.60 4.84 0.99
CA ALA A 165 13.61 3.84 1.38
C ALA A 165 13.89 3.89 2.90
N PRO A 166 14.12 2.73 3.56
CA PRO A 166 14.36 2.67 5.00
C PRO A 166 15.77 3.08 5.43
N THR A 167 16.74 3.13 4.51
CA THR A 167 18.14 3.41 4.84
C THR A 167 18.77 4.40 3.86
N GLN A 168 19.76 5.17 4.36
CA GLN A 168 20.56 6.08 3.54
C GLN A 168 21.26 5.34 2.39
N THR A 169 21.83 4.16 2.66
CA THR A 169 22.52 3.37 1.64
C THR A 169 21.61 3.01 0.47
N LEU A 170 20.37 2.60 0.75
CA LEU A 170 19.41 2.26 -0.29
C LEU A 170 18.91 3.51 -1.02
N ALA A 171 18.63 4.60 -0.30
CA ALA A 171 18.29 5.88 -0.92
C ALA A 171 19.37 6.37 -1.88
N ASN A 172 20.65 6.34 -1.47
CA ASN A 172 21.79 6.69 -2.33
C ASN A 172 21.93 5.75 -3.53
N TRP A 173 21.53 4.48 -3.40
CA TRP A 173 21.54 3.55 -4.52
C TRP A 173 20.42 3.85 -5.52
N ILE A 174 19.21 4.15 -5.04
CA ILE A 174 18.05 4.55 -5.85
C ILE A 174 18.37 5.83 -6.62
N GLN A 175 18.87 6.86 -5.93
CA GLN A 175 19.25 8.13 -6.56
C GLN A 175 20.23 7.90 -7.71
N ARG A 176 21.28 7.09 -7.48
CA ARG A 176 22.23 6.72 -8.54
C ARG A 176 21.65 5.93 -9.71
N GLN A 177 20.48 5.29 -9.56
CA GLN A 177 19.80 4.67 -10.70
C GLN A 177 18.97 5.71 -11.46
N ILE A 178 18.27 6.58 -10.74
CA ILE A 178 17.51 7.71 -11.31
C ILE A 178 18.46 8.62 -12.13
N ASP A 179 19.62 8.96 -11.57
CA ASP A 179 20.62 9.82 -12.21
C ASP A 179 21.22 9.21 -13.50
N LYS A 180 21.09 7.89 -13.70
CA LYS A 180 21.53 7.24 -14.95
C LYS A 180 20.47 7.22 -16.03
N ASP A 181 19.20 7.35 -15.64
CA ASP A 181 18.07 7.22 -16.54
C ASP A 181 17.87 8.51 -17.35
N ASP A 182 18.56 9.62 -16.98
CA ASP A 182 18.53 10.99 -17.54
C ASP A 182 17.14 11.62 -17.71
N PHE A 183 16.08 10.84 -17.51
CA PHE A 183 14.72 11.17 -17.84
C PHE A 183 14.01 11.73 -16.62
N LYS A 184 13.74 13.03 -16.67
CA LYS A 184 12.89 13.73 -15.70
C LYS A 184 13.28 13.49 -14.24
N THR A 185 14.58 13.54 -13.95
CA THR A 185 15.10 13.37 -12.59
C THR A 185 14.51 14.41 -11.63
N GLU A 186 14.13 15.60 -12.13
CA GLU A 186 13.45 16.65 -11.37
C GLU A 186 12.05 16.26 -10.87
N ASN A 187 11.39 15.29 -11.53
CA ASN A 187 10.06 14.80 -11.15
C ASN A 187 10.14 13.61 -10.17
N GLN A 188 11.34 13.20 -9.78
CA GLN A 188 11.55 12.05 -8.92
C GLN A 188 12.21 12.48 -7.61
N LYS A 189 11.68 12.00 -6.49
CA LYS A 189 12.18 12.34 -5.16
C LYS A 189 12.50 11.08 -4.37
N VAL A 190 13.72 10.99 -3.85
CA VAL A 190 14.10 9.91 -2.93
C VAL A 190 13.91 10.39 -1.48
N ILE A 191 13.16 9.63 -0.70
CA ILE A 191 12.81 9.96 0.69
C ILE A 191 13.28 8.83 1.60
N ILE A 192 14.01 9.20 2.65
CA ILE A 192 14.44 8.25 3.68
C ILE A 192 13.38 8.23 4.77
N TRP A 193 12.82 7.05 5.04
CA TRP A 193 11.84 6.83 6.09
C TRP A 193 12.20 5.60 6.92
N ASN A 194 12.81 5.84 8.09
CA ASN A 194 13.19 4.78 9.01
C ASN A 194 12.11 4.56 10.06
N THR A 195 11.55 3.35 10.13
CA THR A 195 10.50 2.99 11.09
C THR A 195 11.02 2.61 12.49
N ASN A 196 12.31 2.83 12.77
CA ASN A 196 12.90 2.64 14.10
C ASN A 196 12.78 3.86 15.02
N GLN A 197 11.99 4.87 14.63
CA GLN A 197 11.57 5.98 15.48
C GLN A 197 10.15 5.76 15.99
#